data_AF-V9HZ07-F1
#
_entry.id   AF-V9HZ07-F1
#
_cell.length_a   1.000
_cell.length_b   1.000
_cell.length_c   1.000
_cell.angle_alpha   90.00
_cell.angle_beta   90.00
_cell.angle_gamma   90.00
#
_symmetry.space_group_name_H-M   'P 1'
#
loop_
_entity.id
_entity.type
_entity.pdbx_description
1 polymer ?
#
loop_
_entity_poly.entity_id
_entity_poly.type
_entity_poly.pdbx_seq_one_letter_code
_entity_poly.pdbx_strand_id
1 'polypeptide(L)'
;PGFLDSIIGIKRGETKSFPLVFPDSWKQEDLRGVHAQFTVDCKELFYRDLPEVNDSIADKLIPGCSSIEEVKQALLQRCLEVEQAAKDQATDNAILDQLYKMVEVDIPQSLFEEQGRQLYGAQLLQLQANMKL
;
A
#
# COMPACT_ATOMS: atom_id res chain seq x y z
N PRO A 1 8.44 -7.68 -12.28
CA PRO A 1 8.73 -6.53 -13.19
C PRO A 1 8.87 -7.04 -14.63
N GLY A 2 8.42 -6.29 -15.65
CA GLY A 2 8.59 -6.65 -17.08
C GLY A 2 7.54 -7.58 -17.70
N PHE A 3 6.69 -8.24 -16.91
CA PHE A 3 5.60 -9.07 -17.44
C PHE A 3 4.54 -8.23 -18.17
N LEU A 4 4.08 -7.14 -17.52
CA LEU A 4 3.07 -6.26 -18.09
C LEU A 4 3.55 -5.61 -19.38
N ASP A 5 4.79 -5.11 -19.42
CA ASP A 5 5.39 -4.51 -20.61
C ASP A 5 5.41 -5.46 -21.81
N SER A 6 5.62 -6.76 -21.54
CA SER A 6 5.68 -7.80 -22.56
C SER A 6 4.33 -8.14 -23.17
N ILE A 7 3.22 -7.91 -22.46
CA ILE A 7 1.85 -8.15 -22.97
C ILE A 7 1.18 -6.89 -23.55
N ILE A 8 1.78 -5.71 -23.39
CA ILE A 8 1.26 -4.48 -24.01
C ILE A 8 1.12 -4.69 -25.53
N GLY A 9 -0.05 -4.31 -26.05
CA GLY A 9 -0.38 -4.37 -27.48
C GLY A 9 -0.96 -5.70 -27.96
N ILE A 10 -1.09 -6.73 -27.10
CA ILE A 10 -1.81 -7.97 -27.46
C ILE A 10 -3.29 -7.67 -27.73
N LYS A 11 -3.84 -8.25 -28.80
CA LYS A 11 -5.27 -8.12 -29.11
C LYS A 11 -6.05 -9.31 -28.56
N ARG A 12 -7.37 -9.13 -28.48
CA ARG A 12 -8.29 -10.22 -28.12
C ARG A 12 -8.14 -11.38 -29.11
N GLY A 13 -7.96 -12.58 -28.58
CA GLY A 13 -7.76 -13.82 -29.33
C GLY A 13 -6.31 -14.10 -29.74
N GLU A 14 -5.36 -13.21 -29.43
CA GLU A 14 -3.95 -13.43 -29.73
C GLU A 14 -3.24 -14.17 -28.59
N THR A 15 -2.30 -15.02 -28.99
CA THR A 15 -1.35 -15.70 -28.10
C THR A 15 0.01 -15.05 -28.28
N LYS A 16 0.66 -14.70 -27.19
CA LYS A 16 2.03 -14.15 -27.20
C LYS A 16 2.92 -14.94 -26.26
N SER A 17 4.10 -15.32 -26.75
CA SER A 17 5.12 -15.99 -25.95
C SER A 17 6.35 -15.12 -25.81
N PHE A 18 6.88 -14.96 -24.60
CA PHE A 18 8.10 -14.19 -24.33
C PHE A 18 8.89 -14.75 -23.14
N PRO A 19 10.23 -14.65 -23.16
CA PRO A 19 11.07 -15.00 -22.02
C PRO A 19 11.08 -13.87 -20.98
N LEU A 20 11.04 -14.22 -19.70
CA LEU A 20 11.19 -13.28 -18.58
C LEU A 20 12.01 -13.93 -17.46
N VAL A 21 12.86 -13.12 -16.83
CA VAL A 21 13.65 -13.54 -15.66
C VAL A 21 13.00 -13.00 -14.40
N PHE A 22 12.82 -13.88 -13.43
CA PHE A 22 12.34 -13.46 -12.11
C PHE A 22 13.44 -12.69 -11.36
N PRO A 23 13.10 -11.56 -10.72
CA PRO A 23 14.09 -10.79 -9.96
C PRO A 23 14.54 -11.55 -8.70
N ASP A 24 15.73 -11.24 -8.22
CA ASP A 24 16.28 -11.83 -6.98
C ASP A 24 15.44 -11.48 -5.74
N SER A 25 14.66 -10.39 -5.80
CA SER A 25 13.75 -9.96 -4.73
C SER A 25 12.40 -10.69 -4.74
N TRP A 26 12.22 -11.75 -5.54
CA TRP A 26 10.96 -12.49 -5.61
C TRP A 26 10.64 -13.21 -4.28
N LYS A 27 9.36 -13.28 -3.91
CA LYS A 27 8.94 -13.83 -2.61
C LYS A 27 9.26 -15.32 -2.46
N GLN A 28 9.14 -16.09 -3.54
CA GLN A 28 9.43 -17.52 -3.56
C GLN A 28 10.90 -17.73 -3.94
N GLU A 29 11.66 -18.38 -3.05
CA GLU A 29 13.11 -18.57 -3.23
C GLU A 29 13.44 -19.38 -4.48
N ASP A 30 12.66 -20.43 -4.76
CA ASP A 30 12.87 -21.33 -5.90
C ASP A 30 12.71 -20.66 -7.26
N LEU A 31 12.06 -19.49 -7.30
CA LEU A 31 11.82 -18.76 -8.55
C LEU A 31 12.79 -17.59 -8.75
N ARG A 32 13.60 -17.21 -7.75
CA ARG A 32 14.55 -16.09 -7.87
C ARG A 32 15.61 -16.39 -8.95
N GLY A 33 15.81 -15.47 -9.89
CA GLY A 33 16.80 -15.60 -10.97
C GLY A 33 16.45 -16.64 -12.05
N VAL A 34 15.30 -17.31 -11.95
CA VAL A 34 14.90 -18.34 -12.92
C VAL A 34 14.50 -17.68 -14.25
N HIS A 35 15.02 -18.22 -15.35
CA HIS A 35 14.60 -17.90 -16.71
C HIS A 35 13.34 -18.70 -17.06
N ALA A 36 12.21 -18.02 -17.20
CA ALA A 36 10.94 -18.65 -17.55
C ALA A 36 10.43 -18.17 -18.91
N GLN A 37 9.78 -19.07 -19.65
CA GLN A 37 9.06 -18.75 -20.87
C GLN A 37 7.57 -18.65 -20.54
N PHE A 38 6.98 -17.47 -20.75
CA PHE A 38 5.55 -17.28 -20.58
C PHE A 38 4.86 -17.40 -21.93
N THR A 39 3.72 -18.09 -21.96
CA THR A 39 2.76 -18.08 -23.08
C THR A 39 1.45 -17.54 -22.54
N VAL A 40 0.99 -16.42 -23.09
CA VAL A 40 -0.20 -15.70 -22.63
C VAL A 40 -1.24 -15.69 -23.74
N ASP A 41 -2.41 -16.22 -23.44
CA ASP A 41 -3.59 -16.20 -24.31
C ASP A 41 -4.55 -15.09 -23.88
N CYS A 42 -4.73 -14.06 -24.70
CA CYS A 42 -5.67 -12.98 -24.43
C CYS A 42 -7.09 -13.40 -24.80
N LYS A 43 -7.87 -13.93 -23.84
CA LYS A 43 -9.26 -14.35 -24.09
C LYS A 43 -10.21 -13.17 -24.30
N GLU A 44 -10.12 -12.19 -23.42
CA GLU A 44 -11.00 -11.03 -23.37
C GLU A 44 -10.20 -9.79 -23.00
N LEU A 45 -10.59 -8.66 -23.59
CA LEU A 45 -9.98 -7.36 -23.32
C LEU A 45 -11.12 -6.42 -22.88
N PHE A 46 -11.04 -5.96 -21.64
CA PHE A 46 -11.97 -4.98 -21.10
C PHE A 46 -11.31 -3.60 -21.09
N TYR A 47 -12.06 -2.59 -21.50
CA TYR A 47 -11.68 -1.20 -21.32
C TYR A 47 -12.46 -0.61 -20.14
N ARG A 48 -11.78 0.14 -19.27
CA ARG A 48 -12.44 0.91 -18.23
C ARG A 48 -12.98 2.18 -18.85
N ASP A 49 -14.28 2.17 -19.15
CA ASP A 49 -14.98 3.40 -19.51
C ASP A 49 -15.20 4.22 -18.23
N LEU A 50 -14.51 5.36 -18.14
CA LEU A 50 -14.67 6.26 -17.01
C LEU A 50 -15.92 7.09 -17.26
N PRO A 51 -16.93 7.04 -16.36
CA PRO A 51 -18.13 7.84 -16.53
C PRO A 51 -17.78 9.33 -16.48
N GLU A 52 -18.59 10.15 -17.13
CA GLU A 52 -18.47 11.61 -17.02
C GLU A 52 -18.58 12.04 -15.56
N VAL A 53 -17.69 12.95 -15.16
CA VAL A 53 -17.64 13.48 -13.79
C VAL A 53 -18.80 14.46 -13.61
N ASN A 54 -19.91 13.98 -13.08
CA ASN A 54 -21.12 14.76 -12.81
C ASN A 54 -21.69 14.44 -11.41
N ASP A 55 -22.66 15.21 -10.95
CA ASP A 55 -23.18 15.09 -9.58
C ASP A 55 -23.85 13.73 -9.30
N SER A 56 -24.26 12.98 -10.33
CA SER A 56 -24.90 11.66 -10.17
C SER A 56 -23.96 10.58 -9.64
N ILE A 57 -22.63 10.79 -9.75
CA ILE A 57 -21.63 9.86 -9.20
C ILE A 57 -21.09 10.30 -7.84
N ALA A 58 -21.47 11.48 -7.33
CA ALA A 58 -20.91 12.04 -6.10
C ALA A 58 -21.04 11.10 -4.90
N ASP A 59 -22.25 10.57 -4.68
CA ASP A 59 -22.55 9.64 -3.58
C ASP A 59 -21.81 8.29 -3.73
N LYS A 60 -21.54 7.86 -4.98
CA LYS A 60 -20.75 6.65 -5.24
C LYS A 60 -19.26 6.84 -4.95
N LEU A 61 -18.76 8.06 -5.08
CA LEU A 61 -17.36 8.39 -4.80
C LEU A 61 -17.12 8.57 -3.30
N ILE A 62 -17.97 9.37 -2.66
CA ILE A 62 -17.95 9.61 -1.21
C ILE A 62 -19.39 9.55 -0.71
N PRO A 63 -19.72 8.54 0.13
CA PRO A 63 -21.06 8.43 0.69
C PRO A 63 -21.48 9.73 1.41
N GLY A 64 -22.66 10.25 1.05
CA GLY A 64 -23.20 11.48 1.64
C GLY A 64 -22.85 12.78 0.92
N CYS A 65 -22.05 12.74 -0.16
CA CYS A 65 -21.87 13.89 -1.04
C CYS A 65 -22.92 13.89 -2.16
N SER A 66 -23.57 15.03 -2.36
CA SER A 66 -24.60 15.20 -3.41
C SER A 66 -24.08 15.87 -4.68
N SER A 67 -22.88 16.46 -4.62
CA SER A 67 -22.24 17.13 -5.77
C SER A 67 -20.76 16.78 -5.89
N ILE A 68 -20.21 16.92 -7.10
CA ILE A 68 -18.77 16.76 -7.34
C ILE A 68 -17.94 17.79 -6.57
N GLU A 69 -18.49 18.98 -6.36
CA GLU A 69 -17.79 20.02 -5.61
C GLU A 69 -17.63 19.62 -4.14
N GLU A 70 -18.67 19.05 -3.53
CA GLU A 70 -18.59 18.48 -2.18
C GLU A 70 -17.57 17.33 -2.10
N VAL A 71 -17.55 16.45 -3.11
CA VAL A 71 -16.54 15.37 -3.19
C VAL A 71 -15.13 15.94 -3.21
N LYS A 72 -14.88 16.97 -4.03
CA LYS A 72 -13.58 17.63 -4.11
C LYS A 72 -13.19 18.26 -2.79
N GLN A 73 -14.11 18.95 -2.11
CA GLN A 73 -13.84 19.56 -0.82
C GLN A 73 -13.54 18.50 0.25
N ALA A 74 -14.30 17.41 0.29
CA ALA A 74 -14.03 16.31 1.21
C ALA A 74 -12.66 15.65 0.97
N LEU A 75 -12.28 15.44 -0.30
CA LEU A 75 -10.95 14.94 -0.65
C LEU A 75 -9.84 15.91 -0.24
N LEU A 76 -10.02 17.21 -0.50
CA LEU A 76 -9.06 18.23 -0.14
C LEU A 76 -8.88 18.31 1.38
N GLN A 77 -9.99 18.32 2.13
CA GLN A 77 -9.97 18.31 3.59
C GLN A 77 -9.22 17.09 4.13
N ARG A 78 -9.50 15.90 3.60
CA ARG A 78 -8.78 14.67 3.98
C ARG A 78 -7.29 14.75 3.67
N CYS A 79 -6.91 15.33 2.52
CA CYS A 79 -5.50 15.52 2.19
C CYS A 79 -4.80 16.47 3.17
N LEU A 80 -5.45 17.58 3.53
CA LEU A 80 -4.93 18.52 4.51
C LEU A 80 -4.77 17.89 5.90
N GLU A 81 -5.73 17.09 6.34
CA GLU A 81 -5.65 16.38 7.62
C GLU A 81 -4.49 15.40 7.65
N VAL A 82 -4.31 14.63 6.58
CA VAL A 82 -3.17 13.69 6.45
C VAL A 82 -1.84 14.45 6.43
N GLU A 83 -1.76 15.56 5.69
CA GLU A 83 -0.56 16.38 5.62
C GLU A 83 -0.23 17.01 6.98
N GLN A 84 -1.23 17.54 7.69
CA GLN A 84 -1.05 18.13 9.01
C GLN A 84 -0.57 17.07 10.01
N ALA A 85 -1.21 15.91 10.07
CA ALA A 85 -0.78 14.82 10.93
C ALA A 85 0.66 14.36 10.62
N ALA A 86 1.03 14.29 9.34
CA ALA A 86 2.39 13.96 8.93
C ALA A 86 3.41 15.04 9.35
N LYS A 87 3.06 16.31 9.26
CA LYS A 87 3.92 17.43 9.72
C LYS A 87 4.11 17.43 11.23
N ASP A 88 3.03 17.22 11.99
CA ASP A 88 3.08 17.15 13.45
C ASP A 88 3.95 15.98 13.88
N GLN A 89 3.73 14.80 13.31
CA GLN A 89 4.55 13.62 13.59
C GLN A 89 6.03 13.81 13.20
N ALA A 90 6.31 14.45 12.06
CA ALA A 90 7.67 14.75 11.65
C ALA A 90 8.36 15.74 12.62
N THR A 91 7.61 16.73 13.11
CA THR A 91 8.12 17.70 14.08
C THR A 91 8.41 17.04 15.42
N ASP A 92 7.49 16.23 15.93
CA ASP A 92 7.65 15.49 17.17
C ASP A 92 8.86 14.54 17.09
N ASN A 93 8.98 13.78 16.01
CA ASN A 93 10.13 12.90 15.78
C ASN A 93 11.44 13.68 15.73
N ALA A 94 11.48 14.84 15.05
CA ALA A 94 12.68 15.66 15.00
C ALA A 94 13.07 16.21 16.38
N ILE A 95 12.10 16.58 17.22
CA ILE A 95 12.35 17.02 18.60
C ILE A 95 12.89 15.85 19.44
N LEU A 96 12.23 14.69 19.38
CA LEU A 96 12.63 13.48 20.10
C LEU A 96 14.04 13.02 19.72
N ASP A 97 14.37 13.05 18.43
CA ASP A 97 15.70 12.70 17.92
C ASP A 97 16.80 13.63 18.46
N GLN A 98 16.49 14.92 18.63
CA GLN A 98 17.45 15.86 19.23
C GLN A 98 17.59 15.64 20.73
N LEU A 99 16.48 15.39 21.44
CA LEU A 99 16.52 15.08 22.87
C LEU A 99 17.31 13.79 23.14
N TYR A 100 17.10 12.75 22.34
CA TYR A 100 17.82 11.49 22.43
C TYR A 100 19.35 11.66 22.30
N LYS A 101 19.81 12.59 21.45
CA LYS A 101 21.25 12.88 21.28
C LYS A 101 21.87 13.62 22.47
N MET A 102 21.06 14.34 23.25
CA MET A 102 21.53 15.17 24.36
C MET A 102 21.41 14.46 25.71
N VAL A 103 20.55 13.45 25.82
CA VAL A 103 20.16 12.83 27.09
C VAL A 103 20.44 11.33 27.02
N GLU A 104 21.37 10.87 27.86
CA GLU A 104 21.64 9.45 28.08
C GLU A 104 20.94 9.00 29.36
N VAL A 105 20.03 8.03 29.25
CA VAL A 105 19.23 7.48 30.35
C VAL A 105 19.45 5.99 30.42
N ASP A 106 19.79 5.50 31.61
CA ASP A 106 19.87 4.07 31.88
C ASP A 106 18.47 3.51 32.16
N ILE A 107 18.05 2.51 31.38
CA ILE A 107 16.71 1.93 31.46
C ILE A 107 16.79 0.61 32.23
N PRO A 108 16.09 0.49 33.38
CA PRO A 108 16.02 -0.76 34.13
C PRO A 108 15.48 -1.93 33.29
N GLN A 109 16.13 -3.09 33.40
CA GLN A 109 15.76 -4.30 32.64
C GLN A 109 14.30 -4.73 32.88
N SER A 110 13.79 -4.57 34.10
CA SER A 110 12.39 -4.91 34.43
C SER A 110 11.37 -4.12 33.59
N LEU A 111 11.61 -2.84 33.35
CA LEU A 111 10.76 -2.00 32.52
C LEU A 111 10.86 -2.39 31.04
N PHE A 112 12.06 -2.71 30.56
CA PHE A 112 12.26 -3.18 29.19
C PHE A 112 11.50 -4.49 28.92
N GLU A 113 11.57 -5.45 29.84
CA GLU A 113 10.86 -6.72 29.70
C GLU A 113 9.34 -6.58 29.79
N GLU A 114 8.84 -5.67 30.63
CA GLU A 114 7.41 -5.37 30.71
C GLU A 114 6.89 -4.79 29.38
N GLN A 115 7.58 -3.78 28.83
CA GLN A 115 7.23 -3.19 27.54
C GLN A 115 7.31 -4.21 26.40
N GLY A 116 8.36 -5.03 26.37
CA GLY A 116 8.50 -6.11 25.39
C GLY A 116 7.35 -7.12 25.45
N ARG A 117 6.92 -7.53 26.66
CA ARG A 117 5.76 -8.40 26.86
C ARG A 117 4.46 -7.77 26.35
N GLN A 118 4.25 -6.48 26.60
CA GLN A 118 3.07 -5.76 26.12
C GLN A 118 3.03 -5.68 24.58
N LEU A 119 4.14 -5.30 23.95
CA LEU A 119 4.25 -5.22 22.48
C LEU A 119 4.03 -6.59 21.82
N TYR A 120 4.67 -7.64 22.36
CA TYR A 120 4.51 -9.00 21.86
C TYR A 120 3.05 -9.49 21.98
N GLY A 121 2.41 -9.25 23.13
CA GLY A 121 0.99 -9.56 23.33
C GLY A 121 0.08 -8.85 22.32
N ALA A 122 0.30 -7.56 22.09
CA ALA A 122 -0.46 -6.78 21.11
C ALA A 122 -0.28 -7.31 19.67
N GLN A 123 0.95 -7.66 19.30
CA GLN A 123 1.24 -8.21 17.97
C GLN A 123 0.61 -9.59 17.76
N LEU A 124 0.60 -10.45 18.79
CA LEU A 124 -0.08 -11.74 18.74
C LEU A 124 -1.58 -11.59 18.53
N LEU A 125 -2.23 -10.63 19.20
CA LEU A 125 -3.66 -10.35 19.01
C LEU A 125 -3.95 -9.90 17.56
N GLN A 126 -3.10 -9.03 16.98
CA GLN A 126 -3.24 -8.63 15.58
C GLN A 126 -3.07 -9.80 14.61
N LEU A 127 -2.08 -10.66 14.82
CA LEU A 127 -1.87 -11.85 13.97
C LEU A 127 -3.06 -12.82 14.07
N GLN A 128 -3.60 -13.04 15.26
CA GLN A 128 -4.80 -13.87 15.45
C GLN A 128 -6.04 -13.27 14.78
N ALA A 129 -6.21 -11.95 14.82
CA ALA A 129 -7.30 -11.28 14.12
C ALA A 129 -7.18 -11.45 12.59
N ASN A 130 -5.97 -11.30 12.06
CA ASN A 130 -5.70 -11.45 10.62
C ASN A 130 -5.78 -12.90 10.13
N MET A 131 -5.57 -13.90 10.99
CA MET A 131 -5.75 -15.33 10.64
C MET A 131 -7.20 -15.83 10.73
N LYS A 132 -8.09 -15.08 11.40
CA LYS A 132 -9.52 -15.44 11.54
C LYS A 132 -10.41 -14.81 10.45
N LEU A 133 -9.82 -14.04 9.54
CA LEU A 133 -10.41 -13.49 8.31
C LEU A 133 -9.93 -14.28 7.10
#